data_AF-A0A8C2J7Z2-F1
#
_entry.id   AF-A0A8C2J7Z2-F1
#
_cell.length_a   1.000
_cell.length_b   1.000
_cell.length_c   1.000
_cell.angle_alpha   90.00
_cell.angle_beta   90.00
_cell.angle_gamma   90.00
#
_symmetry.space_group_name_H-M   'P 1'
#
loop_
_entity.id
_entity.type
_entity.pdbx_description
1 polymer ?
#
loop_
_entity_poly.entity_id
_entity_poly.type
_entity_poly.pdbx_seq_one_letter_code
_entity_poly.pdbx_strand_id
1 'polypeptide(L)'
;MEESKKVRCPDGGLEDRLVMSGSMANLTDATSLQQFEELLKNNSKSLTVVHFHAAWAPQCSQMNDVMAELAKEHKHTMFVKLEAEAVPEVSEKYEITSVPTFLFFKGGEKIDRLDGAHAPELTNKVQRLGSGGGGAARAGDVPKEDLNERLKRLSNAAPCMLFMKGSPQEPRCGFSRQIVQILKDHDVQYSSFDILSDEEVRQGLKTYSNWPTFPQVYVNGELIGGLDITDTRLLKHPLRYDWTCLNILFSDRLKILINKSPIMLFMKGNKETAKCGFSRQILEIMNSTGVEYNTFDILEDEEVRQGLKTYSNWPTFPQLYVKGDLIGGLDIVKELKENGELISVLKGEN
;
A
#
# COMPACT_ATOMS: atom_id res chain seq x y z
N MET A 1 -27.64 -20.94 49.54
CA MET A 1 -28.60 -20.62 50.62
C MET A 1 -28.95 -19.16 50.43
N GLU A 2 -30.00 -18.92 49.65
CA GLU A 2 -30.50 -17.60 49.28
C GLU A 2 -31.51 -17.15 50.34
N GLU A 3 -31.33 -15.94 50.89
CA GLU A 3 -32.41 -15.25 51.61
C GLU A 3 -32.95 -14.11 50.74
N SER A 4 -34.10 -14.36 50.11
CA SER A 4 -34.88 -13.38 49.40
C SER A 4 -35.63 -12.47 50.39
N LYS A 5 -35.25 -11.20 50.52
CA LYS A 5 -36.09 -10.20 51.19
C LYS A 5 -37.17 -9.70 50.23
N LYS A 6 -38.42 -10.09 50.50
CA LYS A 6 -39.63 -9.64 49.81
C LYS A 6 -40.12 -8.32 50.43
N VAL A 7 -40.16 -7.24 49.65
CA VAL A 7 -40.94 -6.03 49.97
C VAL A 7 -42.18 -6.02 49.08
N ARG A 8 -43.36 -5.81 49.69
CA ARG A 8 -44.67 -5.91 49.06
C ARG A 8 -45.22 -4.51 48.81
N CYS A 9 -45.62 -4.20 47.58
CA CYS A 9 -46.48 -3.05 47.26
C CYS A 9 -47.85 -3.54 46.77
N PRO A 10 -48.92 -2.76 47.03
CA PRO A 10 -50.29 -3.12 46.69
C PRO A 10 -50.61 -2.61 45.28
N ASP A 11 -50.62 -3.53 44.31
CA ASP A 11 -51.52 -3.53 43.14
C ASP A 11 -50.99 -4.59 42.17
N GLY A 12 -51.79 -5.63 41.96
CA GLY A 12 -51.37 -6.93 41.41
C GLY A 12 -51.14 -6.93 39.90
N GLY A 13 -49.98 -6.47 39.46
CA GLY A 13 -49.42 -6.76 38.14
C GLY A 13 -48.04 -7.39 38.27
N LEU A 14 -47.87 -8.63 37.82
CA LEU A 14 -46.55 -9.23 37.61
C LEU A 14 -45.97 -8.67 36.31
N GLU A 15 -45.10 -7.66 36.41
CA GLU A 15 -44.09 -7.43 35.38
C GLU A 15 -42.75 -7.98 35.89
N ASP A 16 -42.28 -9.05 35.26
CA ASP A 16 -40.90 -9.50 35.37
C ASP A 16 -39.99 -8.40 34.81
N ARG A 17 -39.54 -7.48 35.67
CA ARG A 17 -38.38 -6.64 35.37
C ARG A 17 -37.12 -7.49 35.48
N LEU A 18 -36.90 -8.29 34.46
CA LEU A 18 -35.61 -8.85 34.14
C LEU A 18 -34.70 -7.68 33.77
N VAL A 19 -33.87 -7.25 34.71
CA VAL A 19 -32.76 -6.33 34.42
C VAL A 19 -31.77 -7.12 33.56
N MET A 20 -32.01 -7.14 32.26
CA MET A 20 -31.05 -7.61 31.27
C MET A 20 -30.02 -6.50 31.08
N SER A 21 -28.95 -6.52 31.89
CA SER A 21 -27.69 -5.88 31.52
C SER A 21 -27.03 -6.72 30.42
N GLY A 22 -27.64 -6.74 29.24
CA GLY A 22 -27.01 -7.27 28.02
C GLY A 22 -26.16 -6.18 27.41
N SER A 23 -24.84 -6.34 27.41
CA SER A 23 -23.95 -5.53 26.57
C SER A 23 -24.42 -5.70 25.12
N MET A 24 -24.96 -4.65 24.48
CA MET A 24 -25.17 -4.66 23.04
C MET A 24 -23.83 -4.89 22.35
N ALA A 25 -23.79 -5.82 21.40
CA ALA A 25 -22.59 -6.05 20.61
C ALA A 25 -22.27 -4.78 19.83
N ASN A 26 -21.02 -4.30 19.93
CA ASN A 26 -20.58 -3.06 19.29
C ASN A 26 -20.01 -3.29 17.88
N LEU A 27 -20.38 -4.41 17.24
CA LEU A 27 -20.10 -4.75 15.85
C LEU A 27 -21.40 -5.27 15.21
N THR A 28 -21.77 -4.72 14.06
CA THR A 28 -22.97 -5.12 13.32
C THR A 28 -22.75 -5.07 11.82
N ASP A 29 -23.59 -5.77 11.06
CA ASP A 29 -23.74 -5.59 9.63
C ASP A 29 -24.88 -4.60 9.36
N ALA A 30 -24.75 -3.81 8.31
CA ALA A 30 -25.83 -3.04 7.72
C ALA A 30 -26.01 -3.46 6.26
N THR A 31 -27.24 -3.65 5.82
CA THR A 31 -27.56 -4.21 4.49
C THR A 31 -28.47 -3.29 3.67
N SER A 32 -28.74 -2.08 4.15
CA SER A 32 -29.55 -1.09 3.44
C SER A 32 -29.19 0.34 3.84
N LEU A 33 -29.54 1.31 2.98
CA LEU A 33 -29.39 2.74 3.26
C LEU A 33 -30.08 3.13 4.59
N GLN A 34 -31.31 2.64 4.81
CA GLN A 34 -32.08 2.97 6.00
C GLN A 34 -31.38 2.47 7.28
N GLN A 35 -30.87 1.24 7.28
CA GLN A 35 -30.12 0.69 8.43
C GLN A 35 -28.83 1.48 8.69
N PHE A 36 -28.09 1.83 7.63
CA PHE A 36 -26.88 2.64 7.74
C PHE A 36 -27.17 4.01 8.38
N GLU A 37 -28.21 4.72 7.94
CA GLU A 37 -28.60 6.02 8.49
C GLU A 37 -29.09 5.93 9.93
N GLU A 38 -29.87 4.90 10.27
CA GLU A 38 -30.32 4.62 11.64
C GLU A 38 -29.14 4.37 12.58
N LEU A 39 -28.13 3.61 12.16
CA LEU A 39 -26.92 3.36 12.96
C LEU A 39 -26.12 4.64 13.21
N LEU A 40 -25.95 5.49 12.21
CA LEU A 40 -25.28 6.78 12.39
C LEU A 40 -26.05 7.72 13.32
N LYS A 41 -27.37 7.75 13.21
CA LYS A 41 -28.24 8.61 14.03
C LYS A 41 -28.29 8.15 15.49
N ASN A 42 -28.44 6.85 15.71
CA ASN A 42 -28.54 6.25 17.04
C ASN A 42 -27.21 6.33 17.80
N ASN A 43 -26.08 6.37 17.09
CA ASN A 43 -24.75 6.47 17.68
C ASN A 43 -24.10 7.86 17.56
N SER A 44 -24.88 8.92 17.83
CA SER A 44 -24.41 10.32 17.69
C SER A 44 -23.29 10.73 18.67
N LYS A 45 -23.16 10.07 19.82
CA LYS A 45 -22.20 10.47 20.87
C LYS A 45 -20.84 9.79 20.80
N SER A 46 -20.73 8.71 20.04
CA SER A 46 -19.53 7.87 20.03
C SER A 46 -19.03 7.66 18.60
N LEU A 47 -17.81 7.14 18.45
CA LEU A 47 -17.22 6.90 17.15
C LEU A 47 -18.00 5.75 16.47
N THR A 48 -18.34 5.92 15.19
CA THR A 48 -18.80 4.83 14.32
C THR A 48 -17.78 4.62 13.21
N VAL A 49 -17.31 3.39 13.04
CA VAL A 49 -16.39 2.98 11.97
C VAL A 49 -17.11 2.05 11.02
N VAL A 50 -17.16 2.43 9.75
CA VAL A 50 -17.90 1.72 8.71
C VAL A 50 -16.91 1.13 7.71
N HIS A 51 -16.87 -0.20 7.61
CA HIS A 51 -16.06 -0.96 6.68
C HIS A 51 -16.89 -1.32 5.44
N PHE A 52 -16.59 -0.68 4.31
CA PHE A 52 -17.08 -1.05 3.00
C PHE A 52 -16.26 -2.22 2.47
N HIS A 53 -16.92 -3.36 2.27
CA HIS A 53 -16.28 -4.62 1.89
C HIS A 53 -16.98 -5.29 0.69
N ALA A 54 -16.34 -6.30 0.13
CA ALA A 54 -16.98 -7.23 -0.81
C ALA A 54 -16.47 -8.66 -0.57
N ALA A 55 -17.36 -9.65 -0.70
CA ALA A 55 -17.01 -11.05 -0.45
C ALA A 55 -15.92 -11.59 -1.39
N TRP A 56 -15.80 -11.06 -2.60
CA TRP A 56 -14.80 -11.46 -3.59
C TRP A 56 -13.37 -10.95 -3.29
N ALA A 57 -13.20 -10.00 -2.37
CA ALA A 57 -11.92 -9.39 -2.06
C ALA A 57 -11.24 -10.06 -0.84
N PRO A 58 -10.15 -10.83 -1.01
CA PRO A 58 -9.53 -11.59 0.09
C PRO A 58 -9.09 -10.73 1.28
N GLN A 59 -8.63 -9.50 0.99
CA GLN A 59 -8.17 -8.55 2.01
C GLN A 59 -9.32 -8.06 2.90
N CYS A 60 -10.57 -8.07 2.42
CA CYS A 60 -11.73 -7.72 3.23
C CYS A 60 -11.99 -8.74 4.34
N SER A 61 -11.73 -10.03 4.08
CA SER A 61 -11.86 -11.09 5.10
C SER A 61 -10.91 -10.84 6.27
N GLN A 62 -9.64 -10.54 5.98
CA GLN A 62 -8.65 -10.20 6.99
C GLN A 62 -9.07 -8.95 7.79
N MET A 63 -9.58 -7.93 7.13
CA MET A 63 -9.99 -6.70 7.81
C MET A 63 -11.27 -6.87 8.64
N ASN A 64 -12.13 -7.83 8.30
CA ASN A 64 -13.27 -8.20 9.15
C ASN A 64 -12.80 -8.76 10.50
N ASP A 65 -11.74 -9.58 10.52
CA ASP A 65 -11.14 -10.08 11.76
C ASP A 65 -10.56 -8.93 12.60
N VAL A 66 -9.89 -7.97 11.95
CA VAL A 66 -9.36 -6.77 12.62
C VAL A 66 -10.50 -5.94 13.23
N MET A 67 -11.58 -5.70 12.49
CA MET A 67 -12.78 -5.01 13.00
C MET A 67 -13.39 -5.75 14.21
N ALA A 68 -13.38 -7.08 14.19
CA ALA A 68 -13.89 -7.90 15.29
C ALA A 68 -13.02 -7.79 16.55
N GLU A 69 -11.69 -7.78 16.43
CA GLU A 69 -10.78 -7.55 17.56
C GLU A 69 -10.90 -6.12 18.10
N LEU A 70 -10.94 -5.11 17.22
CA LEU A 70 -11.13 -3.72 17.63
C LEU A 70 -12.46 -3.49 18.33
N ALA A 71 -13.53 -4.15 17.90
CA ALA A 71 -14.81 -4.12 18.61
C ALA A 71 -14.69 -4.72 20.02
N LYS A 72 -13.88 -5.77 20.23
CA LYS A 72 -13.63 -6.31 21.57
C LYS A 72 -12.91 -5.30 22.46
N GLU A 73 -11.92 -4.59 21.94
CA GLU A 73 -11.09 -3.65 22.70
C GLU A 73 -11.78 -2.27 22.93
N HIS A 74 -12.58 -1.79 21.97
CA HIS A 74 -13.16 -0.45 21.99
C HIS A 74 -14.67 -0.46 22.21
N LYS A 75 -15.11 -0.77 23.44
CA LYS A 75 -16.54 -0.91 23.81
C LYS A 75 -17.41 0.32 23.58
N HIS A 76 -16.80 1.50 23.48
CA HIS A 76 -17.48 2.77 23.21
C HIS A 76 -17.41 3.19 21.72
N THR A 77 -16.91 2.33 20.84
CA THR A 77 -16.92 2.55 19.38
C THR A 77 -17.84 1.55 18.73
N MET A 78 -18.69 2.02 17.82
CA MET A 78 -19.53 1.19 16.97
C MET A 78 -18.77 0.81 15.71
N PHE A 79 -18.77 -0.47 15.38
CA PHE A 79 -18.20 -0.99 14.15
C PHE A 79 -19.32 -1.51 13.26
N VAL A 80 -19.32 -1.11 12.00
CA VAL A 80 -20.34 -1.46 11.01
C VAL A 80 -19.66 -2.07 9.80
N LYS A 81 -20.08 -3.26 9.39
CA LYS A 81 -19.73 -3.87 8.11
C LYS A 81 -20.82 -3.57 7.10
N LEU A 82 -20.44 -3.16 5.91
CA LEU A 82 -21.35 -2.75 4.86
C LEU A 82 -20.83 -3.28 3.52
N GLU A 83 -21.60 -4.15 2.86
CA GLU A 83 -21.21 -4.68 1.55
C GLU A 83 -21.43 -3.62 0.48
N ALA A 84 -20.35 -3.16 -0.15
CA ALA A 84 -20.37 -1.98 -1.02
C ALA A 84 -21.32 -2.14 -2.23
N GLU A 85 -21.46 -3.36 -2.74
CA GLU A 85 -22.33 -3.69 -3.88
C GLU A 85 -23.81 -3.85 -3.46
N ALA A 86 -24.08 -4.15 -2.20
CA ALA A 86 -25.45 -4.32 -1.69
C ALA A 86 -26.14 -2.98 -1.39
N VAL A 87 -25.37 -1.89 -1.28
CA VAL A 87 -25.85 -0.53 -0.99
C VAL A 87 -25.22 0.52 -1.91
N PRO A 88 -25.43 0.43 -3.23
CA PRO A 88 -24.76 1.27 -4.22
C PRO A 88 -24.98 2.77 -3.99
N GLU A 89 -26.12 3.17 -3.44
CA GLU A 89 -26.43 4.58 -3.15
C GLU A 89 -25.55 5.15 -2.03
N VAL A 90 -25.19 4.32 -1.04
CA VAL A 90 -24.28 4.72 0.05
C VAL A 90 -22.85 4.77 -0.51
N SER A 91 -22.47 3.79 -1.30
CA SER A 91 -21.14 3.72 -1.94
C SER A 91 -20.90 4.92 -2.87
N GLU A 92 -21.88 5.32 -3.66
CA GLU A 92 -21.81 6.50 -4.53
C GLU A 92 -21.72 7.79 -3.70
N LYS A 93 -22.59 7.95 -2.68
CA LYS A 93 -22.59 9.12 -1.80
C LYS A 93 -21.25 9.40 -1.12
N TYR A 94 -20.48 8.36 -0.83
CA TYR A 94 -19.18 8.47 -0.17
C TYR A 94 -17.98 8.19 -1.09
N GLU A 95 -18.19 8.11 -2.40
CA GLU A 95 -17.14 7.92 -3.41
C GLU A 95 -16.29 6.67 -3.11
N ILE A 96 -16.95 5.54 -2.88
CA ILE A 96 -16.31 4.25 -2.66
C ILE A 96 -15.97 3.64 -4.03
N THR A 97 -14.69 3.72 -4.40
CA THR A 97 -14.17 3.22 -5.70
C THR A 97 -13.37 1.93 -5.56
N SER A 98 -13.02 1.54 -4.33
CA SER A 98 -12.29 0.31 -4.03
C SER A 98 -12.66 -0.22 -2.65
N VAL A 99 -12.46 -1.53 -2.44
CA VAL A 99 -12.63 -2.20 -1.15
C VAL A 99 -11.34 -2.95 -0.78
N PRO A 100 -10.98 -3.06 0.51
CA PRO A 100 -11.71 -2.51 1.66
C PRO A 100 -11.53 -0.99 1.81
N THR A 101 -12.57 -0.28 2.24
CA THR A 101 -12.52 1.15 2.59
C THR A 101 -13.20 1.37 3.95
N PHE A 102 -12.63 2.24 4.79
CA PHE A 102 -13.15 2.56 6.12
C PHE A 102 -13.49 4.04 6.22
N LEU A 103 -14.70 4.32 6.69
CA LEU A 103 -15.14 5.67 7.01
C LEU A 103 -15.38 5.81 8.51
N PHE A 104 -15.01 6.95 9.05
CA PHE A 104 -15.14 7.25 10.48
C PHE A 104 -16.17 8.35 10.65
N PHE A 105 -17.12 8.16 11.56
CA PHE A 105 -18.21 9.08 11.81
C PHE A 105 -18.32 9.44 13.29
N LYS A 106 -18.72 10.68 13.57
CA LYS A 106 -19.08 11.14 14.92
C LYS A 106 -20.18 12.19 14.80
N GLY A 107 -21.25 12.07 15.59
CA GLY A 107 -22.41 12.97 15.46
C GLY A 107 -23.14 12.87 14.12
N GLY A 108 -22.97 11.76 13.37
CA GLY A 108 -23.53 11.59 12.03
C GLY A 108 -22.70 12.21 10.90
N GLU A 109 -21.62 12.92 11.21
CA GLU A 109 -20.71 13.50 10.22
C GLU A 109 -19.50 12.60 9.97
N LYS A 110 -19.06 12.51 8.70
CA LYS A 110 -17.82 11.82 8.32
C LYS A 110 -16.62 12.68 8.75
N ILE A 111 -15.75 12.12 9.58
CA ILE A 111 -14.59 12.82 10.17
C ILE A 111 -13.24 12.30 9.69
N ASP A 112 -13.16 11.10 9.11
CA ASP A 112 -11.92 10.52 8.56
C ASP A 112 -12.24 9.42 7.52
N ARG A 113 -11.23 9.03 6.73
CA ARG A 113 -11.26 7.95 5.73
C ARG A 113 -9.94 7.15 5.77
N LEU A 114 -10.03 5.87 5.43
CA LEU A 114 -8.89 5.00 5.15
C LEU A 114 -9.25 4.09 3.97
N ASP A 115 -8.45 4.13 2.92
CA ASP A 115 -8.59 3.26 1.75
C ASP A 115 -7.57 2.12 1.85
N GLY A 116 -7.99 0.89 1.56
CA GLY A 116 -7.12 -0.28 1.54
C GLY A 116 -6.97 -1.01 2.87
N ALA A 117 -6.30 -2.16 2.82
CA ALA A 117 -6.19 -3.11 3.93
C ALA A 117 -5.01 -2.81 4.86
N HIS A 118 -5.08 -1.67 5.57
CA HIS A 118 -4.03 -1.20 6.48
C HIS A 118 -4.44 -1.35 7.95
N ALA A 119 -4.38 -2.58 8.47
CA ALA A 119 -4.80 -2.90 9.84
C ALA A 119 -4.17 -2.01 10.95
N PRO A 120 -2.85 -1.72 10.95
CA PRO A 120 -2.26 -0.85 11.98
C PRO A 120 -2.79 0.59 11.93
N GLU A 121 -3.03 1.13 10.73
CA GLU A 121 -3.56 2.49 10.57
C GLU A 121 -5.02 2.58 11.01
N LEU A 122 -5.83 1.55 10.71
CA LEU A 122 -7.19 1.42 11.21
C LEU A 122 -7.22 1.45 12.74
N THR A 123 -6.37 0.65 13.40
CA THR A 123 -6.25 0.62 14.87
C THR A 123 -5.90 1.99 15.45
N ASN A 124 -4.92 2.68 14.87
CA ASN A 124 -4.49 4.01 15.32
C ASN A 124 -5.61 5.05 15.19
N LYS A 125 -6.33 5.06 14.06
CA LYS A 125 -7.46 5.98 13.84
C LYS A 125 -8.59 5.72 14.84
N VAL A 126 -8.92 4.46 15.12
CA VAL A 126 -9.92 4.08 16.15
C VAL A 126 -9.52 4.60 17.53
N GLN A 127 -8.28 4.39 17.95
CA GLN A 127 -7.78 4.83 19.26
C GLN A 127 -7.82 6.36 19.40
N ARG A 128 -7.36 7.07 18.38
CA ARG A 128 -7.30 8.54 18.33
C ARG A 128 -8.69 9.17 18.37
N LEU A 129 -9.63 8.64 17.59
CA LEU A 129 -10.95 9.23 17.40
C LEU A 129 -11.98 8.77 18.47
N GLY A 130 -11.75 7.59 19.07
CA GLY A 130 -12.63 6.99 20.07
C GLY A 130 -12.52 7.62 21.47
N SER A 131 -11.42 8.28 21.78
CA SER A 131 -11.24 9.00 23.04
C SER A 131 -11.93 10.38 22.97
N GLY A 132 -12.96 10.60 23.80
CA GLY A 132 -13.74 11.84 23.82
C GLY A 132 -12.88 13.08 24.04
N GLY A 133 -12.96 14.05 23.13
CA GLY A 133 -12.21 15.30 23.21
C GLY A 133 -12.64 16.17 24.39
N GLY A 134 -11.65 16.61 25.17
CA GLY A 134 -11.81 17.58 26.25
C GLY A 134 -10.47 17.84 26.95
N GLY A 135 -9.63 18.69 26.37
CA GLY A 135 -8.34 19.05 26.96
C GLY A 135 -7.75 20.30 26.35
N ALA A 136 -8.17 21.46 26.85
CA ALA A 136 -7.40 22.70 26.72
C ALA A 136 -5.97 22.47 27.23
N ALA A 137 -5.01 23.05 26.51
CA ALA A 137 -3.58 22.96 26.79
C ALA A 137 -3.28 23.13 28.29
N ARG A 138 -2.72 22.09 28.91
CA ARG A 138 -1.98 22.21 30.15
C ARG A 138 -0.52 21.97 29.86
N ALA A 139 0.28 22.98 30.18
CA ALA A 139 1.73 22.90 30.23
C ALA A 139 2.12 21.76 31.20
N GLY A 140 2.75 20.71 30.68
CA GLY A 140 3.24 19.62 31.52
C GLY A 140 3.48 18.27 30.83
N ASP A 141 2.88 18.00 29.67
CA ASP A 141 3.18 16.80 28.88
C ASP A 141 3.51 17.21 27.46
N VAL A 142 4.72 16.83 26.99
CA VAL A 142 5.10 16.98 25.59
C VAL A 142 4.12 16.12 24.78
N PRO A 143 3.33 16.68 23.85
CA PRO A 143 2.49 15.87 22.98
C PRO A 143 3.39 14.83 22.32
N LYS A 144 3.07 13.54 22.48
CA LYS A 144 3.72 12.50 21.69
C LYS A 144 3.45 12.85 20.23
N GLU A 145 4.49 13.31 19.56
CA GLU A 145 4.50 13.62 18.14
C GLU A 145 3.87 12.45 17.39
N ASP A 146 2.95 12.75 16.47
CA ASP A 146 2.44 11.72 15.57
C ASP A 146 3.64 11.03 14.90
N LEU A 147 3.71 9.70 15.02
CA LEU A 147 4.90 8.97 14.58
C LEU A 147 5.17 9.23 13.09
N ASN A 148 4.15 9.36 12.25
CA ASN A 148 4.36 9.64 10.83
C ASN A 148 4.88 11.06 10.60
N GLU A 149 4.41 12.06 11.36
CA GLU A 149 5.01 13.41 11.34
C GLU A 149 6.47 13.38 11.79
N ARG A 150 6.78 12.61 12.84
CA ARG A 150 8.14 12.40 13.33
C ARG A 150 9.02 11.74 12.28
N LEU A 151 8.55 10.69 11.64
CA LEU A 151 9.28 9.97 10.58
C LEU A 151 9.49 10.85 9.35
N LYS A 152 8.46 11.60 8.94
CA LYS A 152 8.57 12.57 7.85
C LYS A 152 9.60 13.65 8.17
N ARG A 153 9.60 14.16 9.40
CA ARG A 153 10.60 15.14 9.84
C ARG A 153 12.00 14.57 9.84
N LEU A 154 12.18 13.33 10.33
CA LEU A 154 13.46 12.63 10.33
C LEU A 154 13.95 12.35 8.91
N SER A 155 13.09 11.91 7.99
CA SER A 155 13.49 11.64 6.60
C SER A 155 13.85 12.91 5.82
N ASN A 156 13.28 14.06 6.21
CA ASN A 156 13.56 15.37 5.64
C ASN A 156 14.63 16.17 6.40
N ALA A 157 15.25 15.60 7.43
CA ALA A 157 16.21 16.32 8.29
C ALA A 157 17.49 16.76 7.56
N ALA A 158 17.82 16.10 6.44
CA ALA A 158 18.88 16.48 5.53
C ALA A 158 18.50 16.08 4.09
N PRO A 159 19.14 16.69 3.06
CA PRO A 159 18.92 16.32 1.67
C PRO A 159 19.17 14.83 1.38
N CYS A 160 20.09 14.20 2.12
CA CYS A 160 20.34 12.77 2.11
C CYS A 160 20.39 12.25 3.55
N MET A 161 19.46 11.35 3.90
CA MET A 161 19.30 10.76 5.23
C MET A 161 19.48 9.24 5.18
N LEU A 162 20.44 8.73 5.95
CA LEU A 162 20.71 7.29 6.10
C LEU A 162 20.19 6.77 7.45
N PHE A 163 19.20 5.88 7.41
CA PHE A 163 18.77 5.12 8.59
C PHE A 163 19.52 3.79 8.64
N MET A 164 20.34 3.60 9.67
CA MET A 164 21.27 2.47 9.76
C MET A 164 21.34 1.91 11.18
N LYS A 165 21.94 0.73 11.33
CA LYS A 165 22.26 0.15 12.65
C LYS A 165 23.62 0.67 13.10
N GLY A 166 23.66 1.44 14.18
CA GLY A 166 24.86 2.16 14.63
C GLY A 166 25.04 3.50 13.92
N SER A 167 26.28 3.98 13.85
CA SER A 167 26.64 5.25 13.20
C SER A 167 27.60 5.02 12.03
N PRO A 168 27.86 6.04 11.18
CA PRO A 168 28.86 5.94 10.12
C PRO A 168 30.27 5.60 10.64
N GLN A 169 30.62 6.06 11.84
CA GLN A 169 31.91 5.78 12.48
C GLN A 169 31.92 4.41 13.16
N GLU A 170 30.77 3.97 13.70
CA GLU A 170 30.60 2.70 14.42
C GLU A 170 29.37 1.92 13.93
N PRO A 171 29.41 1.37 12.71
CA PRO A 171 28.30 0.60 12.16
C PRO A 171 28.18 -0.77 12.84
N ARG A 172 26.97 -1.11 13.28
CA ARG A 172 26.67 -2.32 14.07
C ARG A 172 26.12 -3.49 13.25
N CYS A 173 26.20 -3.40 11.92
CA CYS A 173 25.74 -4.43 10.99
C CYS A 173 26.60 -4.44 9.72
N GLY A 174 26.80 -5.61 9.10
CA GLY A 174 27.53 -5.76 7.83
C GLY A 174 26.96 -4.89 6.71
N PHE A 175 25.64 -4.82 6.60
CA PHE A 175 24.95 -3.99 5.60
C PHE A 175 25.11 -2.49 5.86
N SER A 176 25.07 -2.09 7.13
CA SER A 176 25.31 -0.70 7.53
C SER A 176 26.76 -0.27 7.26
N ARG A 177 27.74 -1.17 7.40
CA ARG A 177 29.14 -0.92 7.00
C ARG A 177 29.26 -0.67 5.49
N GLN A 178 28.63 -1.52 4.69
CA GLN A 178 28.74 -1.48 3.24
C GLN A 178 28.16 -0.19 2.65
N ILE A 179 26.96 0.23 3.06
CA ILE A 179 26.36 1.46 2.53
C ILE A 179 27.18 2.71 2.90
N VAL A 180 27.75 2.76 4.11
CA VAL A 180 28.63 3.86 4.54
C VAL A 180 29.87 3.93 3.66
N GLN A 181 30.47 2.77 3.34
CA GLN A 181 31.62 2.72 2.45
C GLN A 181 31.24 3.21 1.05
N ILE A 182 30.10 2.79 0.51
CA ILE A 182 29.61 3.23 -0.81
C ILE A 182 29.41 4.75 -0.85
N LEU A 183 28.72 5.34 0.13
CA LEU A 183 28.49 6.78 0.17
C LEU A 183 29.80 7.55 0.31
N LYS A 184 30.74 7.04 1.11
CA LYS A 184 32.08 7.62 1.29
C LYS A 184 32.92 7.58 0.00
N ASP A 185 32.93 6.44 -0.70
CA ASP A 185 33.72 6.26 -1.93
C ASP A 185 33.26 7.20 -3.06
N HIS A 186 32.02 7.70 -2.98
CA HIS A 186 31.43 8.60 -3.97
C HIS A 186 31.26 10.03 -3.48
N ASP A 187 31.89 10.38 -2.36
CA ASP A 187 31.86 11.72 -1.75
C ASP A 187 30.44 12.27 -1.52
N VAL A 188 29.49 11.37 -1.24
CA VAL A 188 28.11 11.77 -0.97
C VAL A 188 28.03 12.35 0.44
N GLN A 189 27.51 13.58 0.53
CA GLN A 189 27.21 14.21 1.81
C GLN A 189 25.85 13.71 2.31
N TYR A 190 25.81 13.17 3.52
CA TYR A 190 24.59 12.66 4.14
C TYR A 190 24.59 12.84 5.65
N SER A 191 23.40 12.84 6.24
CA SER A 191 23.19 12.69 7.69
C SER A 191 22.67 11.29 8.00
N SER A 192 22.84 10.83 9.23
CA SER A 192 22.47 9.46 9.62
C SER A 192 21.67 9.40 10.91
N PHE A 193 20.81 8.39 11.03
CA PHE A 193 20.06 8.07 12.24
C PHE A 193 20.29 6.62 12.65
N ASP A 194 20.64 6.39 13.93
CA ASP A 194 20.79 5.04 14.49
C ASP A 194 19.43 4.47 14.91
N ILE A 195 18.88 3.59 14.09
CA ILE A 195 17.60 2.93 14.35
C ILE A 195 17.61 1.98 15.56
N LEU A 196 18.78 1.62 16.10
CA LEU A 196 18.84 0.82 17.33
C LEU A 196 18.63 1.67 18.58
N SER A 197 18.77 2.99 18.47
CA SER A 197 18.52 3.91 19.59
C SER A 197 17.04 4.21 19.80
N ASP A 198 16.19 3.92 18.81
CA ASP A 198 14.77 4.21 18.84
C ASP A 198 13.97 3.11 18.11
N GLU A 199 13.39 2.19 18.89
CA GLU A 199 12.63 1.06 18.36
C GLU A 199 11.31 1.49 17.71
N GLU A 200 10.73 2.63 18.13
CA GLU A 200 9.49 3.16 17.56
C GLU A 200 9.75 3.71 16.15
N VAL A 201 10.82 4.49 15.96
CA VAL A 201 11.28 4.95 14.64
C VAL A 201 11.67 3.76 13.76
N ARG A 202 12.35 2.76 14.33
CA ARG A 202 12.78 1.57 13.59
C ARG A 202 11.61 0.77 13.01
N GLN A 203 10.60 0.50 13.82
CA GLN A 203 9.43 -0.24 13.35
C GLN A 203 8.57 0.65 12.45
N GLY A 204 8.40 1.92 12.82
CA GLY A 204 7.66 2.90 12.06
C GLY A 204 8.19 3.08 10.63
N LEU A 205 9.51 3.21 10.44
CA LEU A 205 10.12 3.39 9.11
C LEU A 205 9.84 2.24 8.15
N LYS A 206 9.78 0.99 8.63
CA LYS A 206 9.48 -0.16 7.77
C LYS A 206 8.07 -0.07 7.19
N THR A 207 7.12 0.35 8.01
CA THR A 207 5.73 0.54 7.59
C THR A 207 5.59 1.80 6.75
N TYR A 208 6.17 2.92 7.18
CA TYR A 208 6.11 4.23 6.52
C TYR A 208 6.62 4.19 5.09
N SER A 209 7.68 3.43 4.84
CA SER A 209 8.30 3.32 3.51
C SER A 209 7.94 2.06 2.74
N ASN A 210 7.11 1.19 3.33
CA ASN A 210 6.85 -0.15 2.81
C ASN A 210 8.15 -0.95 2.50
N TRP A 211 9.18 -0.78 3.34
CA TRP A 211 10.52 -1.36 3.15
C TRP A 211 10.97 -2.17 4.37
N PRO A 212 11.16 -3.49 4.26
CA PRO A 212 11.27 -4.36 5.44
C PRO A 212 12.63 -4.32 6.14
N THR A 213 13.69 -3.83 5.48
CA THR A 213 15.08 -3.97 5.93
C THR A 213 15.79 -2.63 6.17
N PHE A 214 16.97 -2.70 6.78
CA PHE A 214 17.89 -1.57 6.94
C PHE A 214 19.28 -2.01 6.47
N PRO A 215 20.12 -1.10 5.94
CA PRO A 215 19.96 0.37 5.92
C PRO A 215 18.87 0.86 4.96
N GLN A 216 18.32 2.05 5.21
CA GLN A 216 17.41 2.78 4.30
C GLN A 216 17.99 4.17 4.01
N VAL A 217 17.98 4.60 2.74
CA VAL A 217 18.48 5.89 2.28
C VAL A 217 17.31 6.71 1.76
N TYR A 218 17.15 7.91 2.30
CA TYR A 218 16.14 8.87 1.86
C TYR A 218 16.83 10.07 1.22
N VAL A 219 16.25 10.59 0.14
CA VAL A 219 16.68 11.85 -0.49
C VAL A 219 15.49 12.78 -0.56
N ASN A 220 15.63 13.98 0.00
CA ASN A 220 14.55 14.97 0.11
C ASN A 220 13.24 14.37 0.69
N GLY A 221 13.37 13.48 1.69
CA GLY A 221 12.23 12.86 2.36
C GLY A 221 11.64 11.62 1.67
N GLU A 222 12.09 11.27 0.46
CA GLU A 222 11.63 10.10 -0.29
C GLU A 222 12.59 8.92 -0.12
N LEU A 223 12.08 7.70 0.09
CA LEU A 223 12.92 6.50 0.18
C LEU A 223 13.47 6.14 -1.21
N ILE A 224 14.78 5.97 -1.29
CA ILE A 224 15.51 5.63 -2.52
C ILE A 224 15.89 4.16 -2.58
N GLY A 225 16.04 3.53 -1.41
CA GLY A 225 16.36 2.11 -1.28
C GLY A 225 17.25 1.85 -0.06
N GLY A 226 17.85 0.67 0.00
CA GLY A 226 18.77 0.24 1.04
C GLY A 226 20.10 -0.27 0.47
N LEU A 227 20.50 -1.49 0.83
CA LEU A 227 21.72 -2.11 0.30
C LEU A 227 21.57 -2.64 -1.13
N ASP A 228 20.35 -2.76 -1.61
CA ASP A 228 19.98 -2.99 -3.01
C ASP A 228 20.37 -1.83 -3.93
N ILE A 229 20.74 -0.65 -3.38
CA ILE A 229 21.43 0.43 -4.11
C ILE A 229 22.84 0.00 -4.61
N THR A 230 23.27 -1.23 -4.34
CA THR A 230 24.54 -1.80 -4.81
C THR A 230 24.65 -2.01 -6.32
N ASP A 231 23.63 -1.72 -7.13
CA ASP A 231 23.88 -1.57 -8.57
C ASP A 231 24.69 -0.29 -8.84
N THR A 232 26.00 -0.48 -8.84
CA THR A 232 27.14 0.32 -9.36
C THR A 232 26.90 1.19 -10.60
N ARG A 233 25.69 1.28 -11.13
CA ARG A 233 25.30 2.11 -12.28
C ARG A 233 24.87 3.52 -11.90
N LEU A 234 24.35 3.75 -10.69
CA LEU A 234 24.00 5.10 -10.21
C LEU A 234 25.22 6.01 -9.99
N LEU A 235 26.41 5.43 -9.94
CA LEU A 235 27.59 6.10 -9.41
C LEU A 235 28.78 6.19 -10.40
N LYS A 236 28.62 5.74 -11.65
CA LYS A 236 29.70 5.72 -12.66
C LYS A 236 29.75 6.94 -13.60
N HIS A 237 28.88 7.94 -13.43
CA HIS A 237 28.94 9.18 -14.20
C HIS A 237 28.96 10.42 -13.29
N PRO A 238 30.15 10.88 -12.86
CA PRO A 238 30.28 11.97 -11.89
C PRO A 238 30.04 13.38 -12.46
N LEU A 239 29.66 13.52 -13.74
CA LEU A 239 29.58 14.82 -14.41
C LEU A 239 28.32 14.95 -15.26
N ARG A 240 27.19 15.02 -14.58
CA ARG A 240 25.87 15.54 -15.00
C ARG A 240 24.91 14.85 -14.07
N TYR A 241 24.35 15.55 -13.10
CA TYR A 241 22.92 15.52 -12.75
C TYR A 241 22.79 16.34 -11.46
N ASP A 242 22.05 17.43 -11.61
CA ASP A 242 21.50 18.22 -10.54
C ASP A 242 20.54 17.33 -9.72
N TRP A 243 20.53 17.49 -8.39
CA TRP A 243 19.88 16.58 -7.43
C TRP A 243 18.35 16.69 -7.39
N THR A 244 17.74 17.14 -8.49
CA THR A 244 16.29 17.19 -8.72
C THR A 244 15.71 15.88 -9.26
N CYS A 245 16.53 14.88 -9.56
CA CYS A 245 16.11 13.64 -10.23
C CYS A 245 16.22 12.41 -9.32
N LEU A 246 15.40 12.31 -8.27
CA LEU A 246 15.22 11.05 -7.52
C LEU A 246 13.76 10.65 -7.31
N ASN A 247 12.83 11.26 -8.06
CA ASN A 247 11.43 10.79 -8.22
C ASN A 247 11.29 9.66 -9.26
N ILE A 248 12.41 9.13 -9.74
CA ILE A 248 12.55 8.37 -10.99
C ILE A 248 13.58 7.26 -10.73
N LEU A 249 13.18 6.09 -10.21
CA LEU A 249 14.14 5.00 -10.00
C LEU A 249 13.61 3.59 -10.31
N PHE A 250 12.34 3.28 -10.02
CA PHE A 250 11.80 1.96 -10.38
C PHE A 250 10.98 1.98 -11.67
N SER A 251 10.08 2.97 -11.80
CA SER A 251 9.33 3.19 -13.03
C SER A 251 10.27 3.41 -14.23
N ASP A 252 11.45 4.00 -14.03
CA ASP A 252 12.37 4.28 -15.11
C ASP A 252 13.42 3.22 -15.34
N ARG A 253 13.70 2.29 -14.42
CA ARG A 253 14.37 1.06 -14.85
C ARG A 253 13.50 0.31 -15.87
N LEU A 254 12.20 0.17 -15.60
CA LEU A 254 11.27 -0.43 -16.54
C LEU A 254 11.14 0.42 -17.81
N LYS A 255 10.93 1.73 -17.71
CA LYS A 255 10.88 2.60 -18.90
C LYS A 255 12.17 2.58 -19.70
N ILE A 256 13.35 2.58 -19.08
CA ILE A 256 14.65 2.48 -19.77
C ILE A 256 14.75 1.15 -20.51
N LEU A 257 14.36 0.03 -19.88
CA LEU A 257 14.39 -1.28 -20.53
C LEU A 257 13.39 -1.37 -21.68
N ILE A 258 12.16 -0.88 -21.48
CA ILE A 258 11.12 -0.83 -22.51
C ILE A 258 11.58 0.04 -23.69
N ASN A 259 12.20 1.19 -23.41
CA ASN A 259 12.66 2.14 -24.42
C ASN A 259 14.10 1.87 -24.91
N LYS A 260 14.73 0.75 -24.51
CA LYS A 260 16.08 0.38 -24.96
C LYS A 260 16.15 0.14 -26.46
N SER A 261 15.01 -0.19 -27.07
CA SER A 261 14.81 -0.39 -28.51
C SER A 261 13.44 0.17 -28.90
N PRO A 262 13.27 0.69 -30.13
CA PRO A 262 11.95 1.11 -30.63
C PRO A 262 10.91 -0.02 -30.58
N ILE A 263 11.36 -1.27 -30.72
CA ILE A 263 10.53 -2.47 -30.58
C ILE A 263 11.23 -3.39 -29.59
N MET A 264 10.56 -3.65 -28.47
CA MET A 264 11.12 -4.40 -27.34
C MET A 264 10.18 -5.54 -26.96
N LEU A 265 10.69 -6.77 -26.97
CA LEU A 265 9.94 -7.98 -26.65
C LEU A 265 10.45 -8.61 -25.35
N PHE A 266 9.63 -8.58 -24.31
CA PHE A 266 9.92 -9.26 -23.05
C PHE A 266 9.38 -10.68 -23.10
N MET A 267 10.26 -11.68 -22.97
CA MET A 267 9.90 -13.07 -23.19
C MET A 267 10.73 -14.03 -22.33
N LYS A 268 10.38 -15.31 -22.35
CA LYS A 268 11.14 -16.37 -21.68
C LYS A 268 12.21 -16.90 -22.63
N GLY A 269 13.48 -16.59 -22.36
CA GLY A 269 14.60 -16.82 -23.27
C GLY A 269 14.94 -15.60 -24.13
N ASN A 270 15.71 -15.83 -25.19
CA ASN A 270 16.16 -14.80 -26.15
C ASN A 270 15.86 -15.22 -27.61
N LYS A 271 16.34 -14.45 -28.60
CA LYS A 271 16.08 -14.70 -30.03
C LYS A 271 16.61 -16.06 -30.49
N GLU A 272 17.72 -16.50 -29.91
CA GLU A 272 18.41 -17.74 -30.26
C GLU A 272 17.82 -18.94 -29.51
N THR A 273 17.38 -18.73 -28.27
CA THR A 273 16.96 -19.79 -27.35
C THR A 273 15.67 -19.43 -26.61
N ALA A 274 14.52 -19.75 -27.22
CA ALA A 274 13.21 -19.61 -26.58
C ALA A 274 12.95 -20.74 -25.55
N LYS A 275 12.63 -20.36 -24.31
CA LYS A 275 12.40 -21.28 -23.18
C LYS A 275 10.92 -21.60 -22.93
N CYS A 276 10.01 -21.13 -23.80
CA CYS A 276 8.57 -21.34 -23.70
C CYS A 276 7.91 -21.38 -25.08
N GLY A 277 6.85 -22.18 -25.25
CA GLY A 277 6.12 -22.31 -26.51
C GLY A 277 5.48 -21.00 -27.00
N PHE A 278 4.96 -20.18 -26.10
CA PHE A 278 4.43 -18.85 -26.45
C PHE A 278 5.52 -17.90 -26.92
N SER A 279 6.69 -17.94 -26.28
CA SER A 279 7.86 -17.15 -26.67
C SER A 279 8.41 -17.58 -28.04
N ARG A 280 8.36 -18.88 -28.37
CA ARG A 280 8.74 -19.37 -29.70
C ARG A 280 7.78 -18.87 -30.79
N GLN A 281 6.47 -18.97 -30.56
CA GLN A 281 5.46 -18.54 -31.52
C GLN A 281 5.53 -17.03 -31.82
N ILE A 282 5.74 -16.18 -30.81
CA ILE A 282 5.85 -14.73 -31.05
C ILE A 282 7.14 -14.40 -31.83
N LEU A 283 8.25 -15.10 -31.59
CA LEU A 283 9.48 -14.92 -32.35
C LEU A 283 9.29 -15.30 -33.82
N GLU A 284 8.60 -16.40 -34.11
CA GLU A 284 8.28 -16.81 -35.48
C GLU A 284 7.46 -15.73 -36.21
N ILE A 285 6.46 -15.16 -35.53
CA ILE A 285 5.67 -14.05 -36.06
C ILE A 285 6.55 -12.83 -36.31
N MET A 286 7.29 -12.37 -35.31
CA MET A 286 8.14 -11.18 -35.40
C MET A 286 9.20 -11.32 -36.49
N ASN A 287 9.89 -12.47 -36.56
CA ASN A 287 10.90 -12.74 -37.59
C ASN A 287 10.29 -12.75 -39.01
N SER A 288 9.05 -13.20 -39.17
CA SER A 288 8.37 -13.19 -40.48
C SER A 288 8.04 -11.78 -41.01
N THR A 289 8.06 -10.75 -40.15
CA THR A 289 7.81 -9.36 -40.55
C THR A 289 9.03 -8.71 -41.21
N GLY A 290 10.23 -9.22 -40.96
CA GLY A 290 11.49 -8.59 -41.38
C GLY A 290 11.84 -7.28 -40.66
N VAL A 291 11.06 -6.88 -39.63
CA VAL A 291 11.31 -5.69 -38.82
C VAL A 291 12.29 -6.01 -37.70
N GLU A 292 13.29 -5.15 -37.49
CA GLU A 292 14.26 -5.28 -36.40
C GLU A 292 13.61 -5.00 -35.03
N TYR A 293 13.88 -5.86 -34.06
CA TYR A 293 13.40 -5.73 -32.67
C TYR A 293 14.43 -6.29 -31.69
N ASN A 294 14.35 -5.95 -30.41
CA ASN A 294 15.21 -6.53 -29.37
C ASN A 294 14.40 -7.39 -28.40
N THR A 295 15.07 -8.31 -27.71
CA THR A 295 14.45 -9.17 -26.69
C THR A 295 15.11 -9.00 -25.32
N PHE A 296 14.34 -9.30 -24.27
CA PHE A 296 14.82 -9.36 -22.89
C PHE A 296 14.33 -10.66 -22.26
N ASP A 297 15.25 -11.46 -21.69
CA ASP A 297 14.90 -12.70 -20.98
C ASP A 297 14.42 -12.37 -19.56
N ILE A 298 13.11 -12.41 -19.36
CA ILE A 298 12.48 -12.18 -18.05
C ILE A 298 12.79 -13.27 -17.02
N LEU A 299 13.43 -14.38 -17.40
CA LEU A 299 13.87 -15.41 -16.46
C LEU A 299 15.21 -15.09 -15.80
N GLU A 300 15.97 -14.15 -16.35
CA GLU A 300 17.25 -13.71 -15.78
C GLU A 300 17.08 -12.60 -14.74
N ASP A 301 15.91 -11.97 -14.69
CA ASP A 301 15.62 -10.81 -13.84
C ASP A 301 14.18 -10.88 -13.30
N GLU A 302 14.02 -11.50 -12.13
CA GLU A 302 12.69 -11.70 -11.50
C GLU A 302 12.04 -10.38 -11.08
N GLU A 303 12.84 -9.35 -10.81
CA GLU A 303 12.37 -8.02 -10.43
C GLU A 303 11.74 -7.31 -11.63
N VAL A 304 12.40 -7.31 -12.79
CA VAL A 304 11.82 -6.81 -14.05
C VAL A 304 10.57 -7.61 -14.42
N ARG A 305 10.60 -8.93 -14.22
CA ARG A 305 9.46 -9.80 -14.51
C ARG A 305 8.21 -9.45 -13.70
N GLN A 306 8.34 -9.25 -12.39
CA GLN A 306 7.20 -8.88 -11.56
C GLN A 306 6.82 -7.42 -11.80
N GLY A 307 7.80 -6.53 -11.93
CA GLY A 307 7.60 -5.11 -12.20
C GLY A 307 6.82 -4.85 -13.49
N LEU A 308 7.12 -5.55 -14.58
CA LEU A 308 6.41 -5.39 -15.86
C LEU A 308 4.93 -5.77 -15.78
N LYS A 309 4.57 -6.84 -15.05
CA LYS A 309 3.16 -7.23 -14.90
C LYS A 309 2.34 -6.12 -14.26
N THR A 310 2.90 -5.49 -13.23
CA THR A 310 2.27 -4.38 -12.52
C THR A 310 2.27 -3.11 -13.37
N TYR A 311 3.42 -2.76 -13.97
CA TYR A 311 3.59 -1.56 -14.78
C TYR A 311 2.62 -1.50 -15.95
N SER A 312 2.46 -2.62 -16.65
CA SER A 312 1.70 -2.70 -17.88
C SER A 312 0.26 -3.17 -17.67
N ASN A 313 -0.12 -3.44 -16.41
CA ASN A 313 -1.37 -4.11 -16.05
C ASN A 313 -1.64 -5.38 -16.91
N TRP A 314 -0.59 -6.16 -17.19
CA TRP A 314 -0.67 -7.33 -18.08
C TRP A 314 -0.09 -8.59 -17.40
N PRO A 315 -0.89 -9.64 -17.14
CA PRO A 315 -0.48 -10.71 -16.24
C PRO A 315 0.51 -11.73 -16.85
N THR A 316 0.59 -11.80 -18.18
CA THR A 316 1.30 -12.87 -18.90
C THR A 316 2.49 -12.38 -19.73
N PHE A 317 3.32 -13.33 -20.16
CA PHE A 317 4.42 -13.11 -21.11
C PHE A 317 4.27 -14.11 -22.26
N PRO A 318 4.70 -13.77 -23.49
CA PRO A 318 5.49 -12.59 -23.87
C PRO A 318 4.71 -11.27 -23.85
N GLN A 319 5.40 -10.14 -23.69
CA GLN A 319 4.86 -8.78 -23.82
C GLN A 319 5.65 -8.00 -24.88
N LEU A 320 4.95 -7.45 -25.87
CA LEU A 320 5.52 -6.63 -26.93
C LEU A 320 5.28 -5.15 -26.66
N TYR A 321 6.34 -4.36 -26.75
CA TYR A 321 6.29 -2.91 -26.66
C TYR A 321 6.80 -2.26 -27.95
N VAL A 322 6.15 -1.18 -28.36
CA VAL A 322 6.57 -0.32 -29.48
C VAL A 322 6.61 1.12 -29.00
N LYS A 323 7.76 1.79 -29.17
CA LYS A 323 8.00 3.19 -28.76
C LYS A 323 7.62 3.51 -27.31
N GLY A 324 7.73 2.54 -26.41
CA GLY A 324 7.38 2.72 -25.01
C GLY A 324 6.01 2.16 -24.60
N ASP A 325 5.14 1.94 -25.58
CA ASP A 325 3.75 1.56 -25.34
C ASP A 325 3.55 0.05 -25.46
N LEU A 326 2.75 -0.53 -24.56
CA LEU A 326 2.39 -1.94 -24.61
C LEU A 326 1.45 -2.18 -25.79
N ILE A 327 1.87 -3.05 -26.71
CA ILE A 327 1.01 -3.54 -27.80
C ILE A 327 0.18 -4.74 -27.33
N GLY A 328 0.79 -5.63 -26.55
CA GLY A 328 0.08 -6.77 -25.95
C GLY A 328 0.89 -8.06 -25.93
N GLY A 329 0.17 -9.17 -25.72
CA GLY A 329 0.70 -10.52 -25.70
C GLY A 329 0.71 -11.21 -27.07
N LEU A 330 0.97 -12.52 -27.07
CA LEU A 330 0.98 -13.33 -28.30
C LEU A 330 -0.37 -13.32 -29.02
N ASP A 331 -1.47 -13.35 -28.26
CA ASP A 331 -2.84 -13.30 -28.74
C ASP A 331 -3.11 -12.06 -29.58
N ILE A 332 -2.79 -10.88 -29.04
CA ILE A 332 -2.95 -9.59 -29.75
C ILE A 332 -2.03 -9.54 -30.99
N VAL A 333 -0.79 -10.00 -30.86
CA VAL A 333 0.16 -10.01 -31.99
C VAL A 333 -0.29 -10.94 -33.12
N LYS A 334 -0.96 -12.05 -32.80
CA LYS A 334 -1.57 -12.93 -33.82
C LYS A 334 -2.72 -12.23 -34.52
N GLU A 335 -3.62 -11.61 -33.77
CA GLU A 335 -4.76 -10.87 -34.33
C GLU A 335 -4.28 -9.73 -35.26
N LEU A 336 -3.29 -8.94 -34.84
CA LEU A 336 -2.69 -7.89 -35.67
C LEU A 336 -2.06 -8.46 -36.95
N LYS A 337 -1.49 -9.66 -36.91
CA LYS A 337 -0.93 -10.32 -38.10
C LYS A 337 -2.03 -10.77 -39.04
N GLU A 338 -3.10 -11.37 -38.51
CA GLU A 338 -4.24 -11.87 -39.28
C GLU A 338 -4.99 -10.73 -39.97
N ASN A 339 -5.11 -9.58 -39.30
CA ASN A 339 -5.74 -8.37 -39.84
C ASN A 339 -4.83 -7.54 -40.75
N GLY A 340 -3.54 -7.89 -40.87
CA GLY A 340 -2.57 -7.18 -41.71
C GLY A 340 -2.05 -5.86 -41.12
N GLU A 341 -2.36 -5.55 -39.86
CA GLU A 341 -2.01 -4.30 -39.17
C GLU A 341 -0.67 -4.39 -38.41
N LEU A 342 -0.12 -5.60 -38.23
CA LEU A 342 1.08 -5.79 -37.41
C LEU A 342 2.27 -4.94 -37.90
N ILE A 343 2.50 -4.85 -39.20
CA ILE A 343 3.65 -4.10 -39.74
C ILE A 343 3.49 -2.59 -39.49
N SER A 344 2.28 -2.03 -39.62
CA SER A 344 2.05 -0.60 -39.35
C SER A 344 2.21 -0.29 -37.87
N VAL A 345 1.69 -1.17 -37.00
CA VAL A 345 1.89 -1.09 -35.54
C VAL A 345 3.38 -1.10 -35.19
N LEU A 346 4.16 -2.03 -35.74
CA LEU A 346 5.60 -2.14 -35.45
C LEU A 346 6.40 -0.91 -35.92
N LYS A 347 6.01 -0.26 -37.01
CA LYS A 347 6.61 1.00 -37.46
C LYS A 347 6.13 2.22 -36.65
N GLY A 348 5.08 2.03 -35.84
CA GLY A 348 4.40 3.08 -35.08
C GLY A 348 3.76 4.12 -36.00
N GLU A 349 3.04 3.63 -37.01
CA GLU A 349 2.24 4.39 -37.99
C GLU A 349 0.74 4.41 -37.62
N ASN A 350 0.38 3.89 -36.45
CA ASN A 350 -1.00 3.82 -35.92
C ASN A 350 -1.30 4.92 -34.90
#